data_AF-A0A3D5FPS9-F1
#
_entry.id   AF-A0A3D5FPS9-F1
#
_cell.length_a   1.000
_cell.length_b   1.000
_cell.length_c   1.000
_cell.angle_alpha   90.00
_cell.angle_beta   90.00
_cell.angle_gamma   90.00
#
_symmetry.space_group_name_H-M   'P 1'
#
loop_
_entity.id
_entity.type
_entity.pdbx_description
1 polymer ?
#
loop_
_entity_poly.entity_id
_entity_poly.type
_entity_poly.pdbx_seq_one_letter_code
_entity_poly.pdbx_strand_id
1 'polypeptide(L)'
;MADPSKLHPADEVTPEGRRQFLRCAAVTGASALVPASLLSACAAAMSFQGVVADGRVRVPADQLAQIEEDAGLLVNAPGLQEKIWLIRSEGEWLAIGAECSHLSCQVRPRGGFIACKCHGSTFILDGRVVRGPATEPLRRYAVKDIAADVEIEIR
;
A
#
# COMPACT_ATOMS: atom_id res chain seq x y z
N MET A 1 -60.42 -9.25 11.04
CA MET A 1 -60.64 -9.86 9.71
C MET A 1 -59.70 -9.18 8.74
N ALA A 2 -58.85 -9.97 8.09
CA ALA A 2 -57.78 -9.54 7.21
C ALA A 2 -58.22 -9.60 5.74
N ASP A 3 -57.65 -8.74 4.88
CA ASP A 3 -56.95 -9.20 3.67
C ASP A 3 -55.88 -8.17 3.25
N PRO A 4 -54.58 -8.49 3.41
CA PRO A 4 -53.42 -7.66 3.10
C PRO A 4 -52.72 -8.08 1.79
N SER A 5 -53.39 -7.98 0.64
CA SER A 5 -52.91 -8.56 -0.63
C SER A 5 -52.30 -7.59 -1.65
N LYS A 6 -51.57 -6.54 -1.22
CA LYS A 6 -50.63 -5.79 -2.09
C LYS A 6 -49.38 -5.30 -1.35
N LEU A 7 -48.58 -6.24 -0.88
CA LEU A 7 -47.17 -6.02 -0.54
C LEU A 7 -46.33 -6.83 -1.53
N HIS A 8 -45.56 -6.12 -2.36
CA HIS A 8 -44.52 -6.74 -3.17
C HIS A 8 -43.45 -7.32 -2.23
N PRO A 9 -43.11 -8.61 -2.34
CA PRO A 9 -42.04 -9.19 -1.54
C PRO A 9 -40.68 -8.65 -1.98
N ALA A 10 -39.82 -8.48 -0.98
CA ALA A 10 -38.40 -8.23 -1.13
C ALA A 10 -37.76 -9.24 -2.09
N ASP A 11 -36.97 -8.74 -3.04
CA ASP A 11 -36.02 -9.55 -3.77
C ASP A 11 -34.93 -10.00 -2.78
N GLU A 12 -35.09 -11.23 -2.30
CA GLU A 12 -34.03 -11.97 -1.63
C GLU A 12 -32.87 -12.17 -2.60
N VAL A 13 -31.72 -11.59 -2.27
CA VAL A 13 -30.45 -11.93 -2.92
C VAL A 13 -30.07 -13.33 -2.44
N THR A 14 -30.36 -14.36 -3.25
CA THR A 14 -29.97 -15.72 -2.93
C THR A 14 -28.43 -15.88 -2.95
N PRO A 15 -27.85 -16.80 -2.16
CA PRO A 15 -26.39 -16.93 -2.00
C PRO A 15 -25.65 -17.51 -3.22
N GLU A 16 -26.36 -17.81 -4.31
CA GLU A 16 -25.81 -18.58 -5.44
C GLU A 16 -25.07 -17.73 -6.50
N GLY A 17 -25.19 -16.40 -6.48
CA GLY A 17 -24.48 -15.52 -7.43
C GLY A 17 -22.95 -15.45 -7.22
N ARG A 18 -22.42 -15.96 -6.10
CA ARG A 18 -20.99 -15.86 -5.76
C ARG A 18 -20.14 -17.07 -6.15
N ARG A 19 -20.74 -18.22 -6.45
CA ARG A 19 -19.99 -19.47 -6.72
C ARG A 19 -19.92 -19.84 -8.20
N GLN A 20 -20.68 -19.15 -9.05
CA GLN A 20 -20.72 -19.38 -10.50
C GLN A 20 -19.83 -18.43 -11.31
N PHE A 21 -18.73 -17.94 -10.72
CA PHE A 21 -17.65 -17.29 -11.48
C PHE A 21 -16.36 -18.10 -11.52
N LEU A 22 -16.28 -19.22 -10.77
CA LEU A 22 -15.09 -20.09 -10.71
C LEU A 22 -15.28 -21.46 -11.39
N ARG A 23 -16.23 -21.56 -12.32
CA ARG A 23 -16.42 -22.77 -13.15
C ARG A 23 -16.67 -22.42 -14.62
N CYS A 24 -15.67 -21.84 -15.26
CA CYS A 24 -15.53 -21.89 -16.72
C CYS A 24 -14.04 -22.04 -17.06
N ALA A 25 -13.51 -23.24 -16.81
CA ALA A 25 -12.29 -23.72 -17.45
C ALA A 25 -12.63 -25.06 -18.12
N ALA A 26 -12.79 -25.05 -19.45
CA ALA A 26 -12.53 -26.21 -20.33
C ALA A 26 -12.83 -25.87 -21.81
N VAL A 27 -11.78 -25.45 -22.52
CA VAL A 27 -11.36 -25.89 -23.87
C VAL A 27 -12.43 -26.19 -24.93
N THR A 28 -12.55 -25.31 -25.93
CA THR A 28 -12.56 -25.64 -27.37
C THR A 28 -11.93 -24.49 -28.16
N GLY A 29 -11.11 -24.84 -29.15
CA GLY A 29 -10.03 -24.01 -29.68
C GLY A 29 -10.41 -22.81 -30.55
N ALA A 30 -9.65 -21.74 -30.38
CA ALA A 30 -9.13 -20.89 -31.44
C ALA A 30 -7.84 -20.27 -30.89
N SER A 31 -6.71 -20.54 -31.55
CA SER A 31 -5.39 -20.00 -31.21
C SER A 31 -5.36 -18.50 -31.46
N ALA A 32 -5.90 -17.71 -30.53
CA ALA A 32 -5.56 -16.30 -30.43
C ALA A 32 -4.25 -16.22 -29.66
N LEU A 33 -3.15 -16.03 -30.38
CA LEU A 33 -1.90 -15.53 -29.81
C LEU A 33 -2.21 -14.16 -29.21
N VAL A 34 -2.65 -14.11 -27.96
CA VAL A 34 -2.67 -12.87 -27.19
C VAL A 34 -1.21 -12.55 -26.91
N PRO A 35 -0.63 -11.48 -27.47
CA PRO A 35 0.70 -11.09 -27.09
C PRO A 35 0.67 -10.79 -25.58
N ALA A 36 1.51 -11.45 -24.80
CA ALA A 36 1.64 -11.27 -23.36
C ALA A 36 2.15 -9.87 -22.95
N SER A 37 2.17 -8.92 -23.89
CA SER A 37 2.83 -7.61 -23.81
C SER A 37 2.00 -6.52 -23.14
N LEU A 38 0.79 -6.82 -22.64
CA LEU A 38 -0.08 -5.83 -22.00
C LEU A 38 -0.40 -6.20 -20.54
N LEU A 39 0.58 -6.78 -19.84
CA LEU A 39 0.61 -6.67 -18.38
C LEU A 39 0.86 -5.20 -18.04
N SER A 40 -0.22 -4.43 -17.99
CA SER A 40 -0.25 -3.14 -17.32
C SER A 40 0.28 -3.39 -15.91
N ALA A 41 1.51 -2.93 -15.66
CA ALA A 41 2.10 -2.93 -14.34
C ALA A 41 1.27 -1.98 -13.48
N CYS A 42 0.19 -2.50 -12.90
CA CYS A 42 -0.37 -1.91 -11.72
C CYS A 42 0.80 -1.76 -10.75
N ALA A 43 1.19 -0.52 -10.47
CA ALA A 43 2.17 -0.17 -9.45
C ALA A 43 1.60 -0.63 -8.10
N ALA A 44 1.67 -1.94 -7.86
CA ALA A 44 1.56 -2.53 -6.56
C ALA A 44 2.70 -1.88 -5.77
N ALA A 45 2.34 -1.27 -4.64
CA ALA A 45 3.33 -0.87 -3.66
C ALA A 45 4.25 -2.06 -3.41
N MET A 46 5.52 -1.93 -3.82
CA MET A 46 6.53 -2.93 -3.51
C MET A 46 6.61 -2.98 -1.99
N SER A 47 6.51 -4.19 -1.42
CA SER A 47 6.59 -4.39 0.01
C SER A 47 7.76 -5.29 0.33
N PHE A 48 8.54 -4.92 1.34
CA PHE A 48 9.65 -5.71 1.84
C PHE A 48 9.35 -6.23 3.24
N GLN A 49 9.53 -7.55 3.43
CA GLN A 49 9.39 -8.17 4.75
C GLN A 49 10.77 -8.29 5.41
N GLY A 50 11.03 -7.42 6.38
CA GLY A 50 12.29 -7.38 7.12
C GLY A 50 12.24 -8.08 8.48
N VAL A 51 13.35 -7.97 9.19
CA VAL A 51 13.52 -8.41 10.58
C VAL A 51 14.05 -7.23 11.39
N VAL A 52 13.48 -7.02 12.58
CA VAL A 52 14.02 -6.04 13.54
C VAL A 52 15.14 -6.72 14.34
N ALA A 53 16.36 -6.20 14.25
CA ALA A 53 17.52 -6.64 15.03
C ALA A 53 18.23 -5.42 15.62
N ASP A 54 18.56 -5.45 16.91
CA ASP A 54 19.23 -4.35 17.63
C ASP A 54 18.56 -2.97 17.50
N GLY A 55 17.23 -2.97 17.35
CA GLY A 55 16.41 -1.77 17.15
C GLY A 55 16.52 -1.18 15.75
N ARG A 56 16.93 -1.99 14.75
CA ARG A 56 17.06 -1.57 13.35
C ARG A 56 16.41 -2.56 12.40
N VAL A 57 15.99 -2.08 11.24
CA VAL A 57 15.64 -2.92 10.08
C VAL A 57 16.64 -2.62 8.97
N ARG A 58 17.29 -3.65 8.45
CA ARG A 58 18.18 -3.54 7.29
C ARG A 58 17.42 -3.88 6.02
N VAL A 59 17.46 -2.98 5.05
CA VAL A 59 16.93 -3.17 3.70
C VAL A 59 18.10 -3.38 2.74
N PRO A 60 18.20 -4.56 2.09
CA PRO A 60 19.34 -4.89 1.26
C PRO A 60 19.30 -4.19 -0.10
N ALA A 61 20.49 -3.98 -0.68
CA ALA A 61 20.68 -3.24 -1.93
C ALA A 61 19.79 -3.69 -3.11
N ASP A 62 19.50 -4.98 -3.22
CA ASP A 62 18.66 -5.55 -4.29
C ASP A 62 17.19 -5.07 -4.20
N GLN A 63 16.71 -4.80 -2.99
CA GLN A 63 15.39 -4.22 -2.76
C GLN A 63 15.40 -2.72 -3.05
N LEU A 64 16.48 -2.04 -2.68
CA LEU A 64 16.64 -0.59 -2.91
C LEU A 64 16.74 -0.26 -4.40
N ALA A 65 17.41 -1.11 -5.19
CA ALA A 65 17.56 -0.93 -6.63
C ALA A 65 16.22 -0.92 -7.40
N GLN A 66 15.14 -1.39 -6.78
CA GLN A 66 13.80 -1.41 -7.37
C GLN A 66 13.03 -0.11 -7.13
N ILE A 67 13.53 0.77 -6.25
CA ILE A 67 12.84 2.00 -5.86
C ILE A 67 13.27 3.14 -6.80
N GLU A 68 12.32 3.59 -7.61
CA GLU A 68 12.47 4.79 -8.43
C GLU A 68 12.42 6.07 -7.59
N GLU A 69 12.82 7.20 -8.18
CA GLU A 69 12.72 8.52 -7.56
C GLU A 69 11.26 8.85 -7.22
N ASP A 70 11.02 9.43 -6.04
CA ASP A 70 9.71 9.75 -5.48
C ASP A 70 8.74 8.56 -5.31
N ALA A 71 9.25 7.33 -5.49
CA ALA A 71 8.56 6.09 -5.18
C ALA A 71 8.99 5.55 -3.81
N GLY A 72 8.24 4.58 -3.29
CA GLY A 72 8.53 4.00 -1.98
C GLY A 72 8.37 2.48 -1.92
N LEU A 73 9.17 1.87 -1.06
CA LEU A 73 9.09 0.48 -0.63
C LEU A 73 8.41 0.42 0.74
N LEU A 74 7.32 -0.33 0.85
CA LEU A 74 6.63 -0.53 2.11
C LEU A 74 7.34 -1.59 2.94
N VAL A 75 8.15 -1.16 3.89
CA VAL A 75 8.86 -2.02 4.84
C VAL A 75 7.90 -2.47 5.94
N ASN A 76 7.85 -3.78 6.15
CA ASN A 76 7.10 -4.41 7.23
C ASN A 76 8.00 -5.43 7.94
N ALA A 77 7.98 -5.44 9.26
CA ALA A 77 8.72 -6.43 10.05
C ALA A 77 7.96 -6.68 11.36
N PRO A 78 8.01 -7.92 11.93
CA PRO A 78 7.47 -8.17 13.26
C PRO A 78 8.14 -7.25 14.28
N GLY A 79 7.35 -6.62 15.15
CA GLY A 79 7.85 -5.71 16.20
C GLY A 79 7.92 -4.23 15.81
N LEU A 80 7.60 -3.86 14.57
CA LEU A 80 7.39 -2.45 14.22
C LEU A 80 6.09 -1.92 14.84
N GLN A 81 6.10 -0.65 15.27
CA GLN A 81 4.90 0.05 15.75
C GLN A 81 3.90 0.32 14.62
N GLU A 82 4.42 0.58 13.42
CA GLU A 82 3.68 0.78 12.18
C GLU A 82 4.56 0.35 10.99
N LYS A 83 3.97 0.19 9.80
CA LYS A 83 4.77 -0.02 8.58
C LYS A 83 5.50 1.27 8.22
N ILE A 84 6.59 1.14 7.48
CA ILE A 84 7.45 2.27 7.11
C ILE A 84 7.53 2.34 5.58
N TRP A 85 7.33 3.52 5.03
CA TRP A 85 7.71 3.83 3.66
C TRP A 85 9.18 4.22 3.62
N LEU A 86 9.99 3.43 2.94
CA LEU A 86 11.34 3.84 2.54
C LEU A 86 11.24 4.47 1.15
N ILE A 87 11.46 5.77 1.06
CA ILE A 87 11.23 6.60 -0.13
C ILE A 87 12.56 7.15 -0.60
N ARG A 88 12.78 7.15 -1.91
CA ARG A 88 13.91 7.85 -2.53
C ARG A 88 13.47 9.25 -2.93
N SER A 89 14.17 10.29 -2.48
CA SER A 89 13.86 11.68 -2.84
C SER A 89 15.10 12.55 -2.79
N GLU A 90 15.33 13.32 -3.86
CA GLU A 90 16.50 14.16 -4.09
C GLU A 90 17.85 13.41 -3.93
N GLY A 91 17.85 12.12 -4.28
CA GLY A 91 19.03 11.25 -4.13
C GLY A 91 19.29 10.75 -2.70
N GLU A 92 18.43 11.08 -1.73
CA GLU A 92 18.49 10.62 -0.35
C GLU A 92 17.37 9.62 -0.01
N TRP A 93 17.53 8.91 1.10
CA TRP A 93 16.52 8.00 1.63
C TRP A 93 15.73 8.63 2.77
N LEU A 94 14.40 8.57 2.67
CA LEU A 94 13.47 8.99 3.71
C LEU A 94 12.73 7.76 4.25
N ALA A 95 12.70 7.58 5.58
CA ALA A 95 11.91 6.54 6.23
C ALA A 95 10.75 7.17 7.00
N ILE A 96 9.52 6.98 6.50
CA ILE A 96 8.31 7.66 6.95
C ILE A 96 7.27 6.65 7.42
N GLY A 97 6.63 6.90 8.56
CA GLY A 97 5.51 6.12 9.05
C GLY A 97 4.38 6.02 8.03
N ALA A 98 3.81 4.83 7.89
CA ALA A 98 2.73 4.56 6.98
C ALA A 98 1.35 4.83 7.59
N GLU A 99 1.24 5.26 8.86
CA GLU A 99 -0.03 5.59 9.49
C GLU A 99 -0.33 7.09 9.46
N CYS A 100 -1.50 7.44 8.93
CA CYS A 100 -1.98 8.82 8.92
C CYS A 100 -2.17 9.32 10.36
N SER A 101 -1.53 10.44 10.71
CA SER A 101 -1.65 11.10 12.03
C SER A 101 -3.07 11.56 12.39
N HIS A 102 -4.02 11.51 11.46
CA HIS A 102 -5.44 11.76 11.76
C HIS A 102 -6.10 10.58 12.50
N LEU A 103 -6.10 9.38 11.90
CA LEU A 103 -6.86 8.21 12.38
C LEU A 103 -6.19 6.87 11.99
N SER A 104 -4.85 6.84 11.90
CA SER A 104 -4.02 5.66 11.59
C SER A 104 -4.37 4.88 10.30
N CYS A 105 -5.09 5.51 9.37
CA CYS A 105 -5.26 4.95 8.04
C CYS A 105 -3.92 4.84 7.32
N GLN A 106 -3.68 3.73 6.62
CA GLN A 106 -2.45 3.59 5.85
C GLN A 106 -2.36 4.66 4.73
N VAL A 107 -1.31 5.48 4.77
CA VAL A 107 -0.98 6.47 3.72
C VAL A 107 -0.12 5.84 2.63
N ARG A 108 -0.07 6.47 1.44
CA ARG A 108 0.74 5.98 0.32
C ARG A 108 1.44 7.12 -0.44
N PRO A 109 2.70 6.96 -0.86
CA PRO A 109 3.35 7.84 -1.83
C PRO A 109 2.57 7.90 -3.15
N ARG A 110 2.49 9.11 -3.72
CA ARG A 110 1.78 9.47 -4.96
C ARG A 110 2.46 10.69 -5.57
N GLY A 111 3.41 10.48 -6.49
CA GLY A 111 4.00 11.53 -7.34
C GLY A 111 4.49 12.75 -6.56
N GLY A 112 5.42 12.57 -5.63
CA GLY A 112 6.00 13.66 -4.82
C GLY A 112 5.22 14.00 -3.54
N PHE A 113 4.12 13.31 -3.24
CA PHE A 113 3.36 13.48 -2.01
C PHE A 113 3.02 12.14 -1.36
N ILE A 114 2.60 12.17 -0.11
CA ILE A 114 2.02 11.04 0.60
C ILE A 114 0.55 11.36 0.88
N ALA A 115 -0.35 10.49 0.43
CA ALA A 115 -1.80 10.73 0.50
C ALA A 115 -2.52 9.68 1.35
N CYS A 116 -3.45 10.16 2.18
CA CYS A 116 -4.38 9.33 2.94
C CYS A 116 -5.70 9.16 2.18
N LYS A 117 -6.01 7.92 1.79
CA LYS A 117 -7.25 7.60 1.05
C LYS A 117 -8.54 7.71 1.87
N CYS A 118 -8.46 7.81 3.19
CA CYS A 118 -9.65 7.79 4.05
C CYS A 118 -10.38 9.14 4.05
N HIS A 119 -9.64 10.23 4.24
CA HIS A 119 -10.23 11.57 4.42
C HIS A 119 -9.45 12.67 3.66
N GLY A 120 -8.46 12.29 2.85
CA GLY A 120 -7.74 13.22 1.98
C GLY A 120 -6.59 14.00 2.62
N SER A 121 -6.16 13.65 3.85
CA SER A 121 -4.93 14.22 4.40
C SER A 121 -3.78 14.00 3.43
N THR A 122 -3.01 15.05 3.18
CA THR A 122 -1.87 15.01 2.27
C THR A 122 -0.64 15.55 2.98
N PHE A 123 0.48 14.87 2.77
CA PHE A 123 1.78 15.19 3.33
C PHE A 123 2.78 15.30 2.18
N ILE A 124 3.83 16.09 2.33
CA ILE A 124 4.99 15.97 1.42
C ILE A 124 5.76 14.68 1.75
N LEU A 125 6.66 14.24 0.86
CA LEU A 125 7.41 12.98 1.04
C LEU A 125 8.18 12.91 2.35
N ASP A 126 8.54 14.05 2.91
CA ASP A 126 9.26 14.14 4.17
C ASP A 126 8.34 13.98 5.41
N GLY A 127 7.03 13.81 5.22
CA GLY A 127 6.04 13.58 6.26
C GLY A 127 5.34 14.83 6.81
N ARG A 128 5.75 16.06 6.45
CA ARG A 128 5.04 17.28 6.89
C ARG A 128 3.66 17.39 6.24
N VAL A 129 2.66 17.84 7.01
CA VAL A 129 1.28 18.05 6.55
C VAL A 129 1.21 19.21 5.56
N VAL A 130 0.49 19.03 4.46
CA VAL A 130 0.10 20.11 3.54
C VAL A 130 -1.41 20.26 3.37
N ARG A 131 -2.18 19.21 3.70
CA ARG A 131 -3.65 19.25 3.67
C ARG A 131 -4.21 18.38 4.79
N GLY A 132 -5.14 18.95 5.56
CA GLY A 132 -5.86 18.26 6.63
C GLY A 132 -6.83 17.19 6.12
N PRO A 133 -7.50 16.45 7.03
CA PRO A 133 -7.73 16.77 8.46
C PRO A 133 -6.57 16.48 9.42
N ALA A 134 -5.51 15.80 9.00
CA ALA A 134 -4.31 15.64 9.84
C ALA A 134 -3.74 17.02 10.22
N THR A 135 -3.29 17.17 11.47
CA THR A 135 -2.63 18.40 11.97
C THR A 135 -1.17 18.16 12.36
N GLU A 136 -0.79 16.90 12.58
CA GLU A 136 0.56 16.49 12.96
C GLU A 136 1.30 15.83 11.78
N PRO A 137 2.63 15.98 11.68
CA PRO A 137 3.41 15.27 10.66
C PRO A 137 3.36 13.75 10.86
N LEU A 138 3.67 13.01 9.80
CA LEU A 138 3.94 11.58 9.91
C LEU A 138 5.24 11.34 10.70
N ARG A 139 5.30 10.20 11.38
CA ARG A 139 6.51 9.78 12.09
C ARG A 139 7.68 9.66 11.10
N ARG A 140 8.86 10.13 11.53
CA ARG A 140 10.12 9.93 10.82
C ARG A 140 10.98 8.93 11.56
N TYR A 141 11.70 8.12 10.81
CA TYR A 141 12.70 7.19 11.31
C TYR A 141 14.06 7.62 10.81
N ALA A 142 15.10 7.49 11.64
CA ALA A 142 16.46 7.77 11.22
C ALA A 142 16.92 6.69 10.23
N VAL A 143 17.64 7.14 9.21
CA VAL A 143 18.16 6.28 8.14
C VAL A 143 19.67 6.40 8.11
N LYS A 144 20.35 5.28 7.88
CA LYS A 144 21.78 5.24 7.68
C LYS A 144 22.13 4.40 6.46
N ASP A 145 22.88 4.99 5.54
CA ASP A 145 23.53 4.27 4.46
C ASP A 145 24.69 3.45 5.00
N ILE A 146 24.65 2.13 4.77
CA ILE A 146 25.72 1.22 5.18
C ILE A 146 26.14 0.40 3.97
N ALA A 147 27.26 0.82 3.37
CA ALA A 147 27.75 0.31 2.10
C ALA A 147 26.69 0.48 0.99
N ALA A 148 25.99 -0.58 0.62
CA ALA A 148 24.92 -0.57 -0.38
C ALA A 148 23.52 -0.82 0.23
N ASP A 149 23.45 -1.08 1.53
CA ASP A 149 22.21 -1.31 2.26
C ASP A 149 21.76 -0.03 2.97
N VAL A 150 20.50 -0.02 3.37
CA VAL A 150 19.93 1.02 4.22
C VAL A 150 19.50 0.41 5.55
N GLU A 151 19.92 1.02 6.66
CA GLU A 151 19.39 0.71 7.99
C GLU A 151 18.39 1.79 8.45
N ILE A 152 17.22 1.34 8.90
CA ILE A 152 16.18 2.17 9.49
C ILE A 152 16.20 1.94 11.00
N GLU A 153 16.35 2.99 11.80
CA GLU A 153 16.30 2.92 13.26
C GLU A 153 14.85 2.94 13.77
N ILE A 154 14.49 1.99 14.63
CA ILE A 154 13.11 1.77 15.11
C ILE A 154 12.86 2.37 16.52
N ARG A 155 13.83 3.11 17.05
CA ARG A 155 13.79 3.64 18.43
C ARG A 155 12.88 4.85 18.59
#